data_AF-A0A1Q3G2T0-F1
#
_entry.id   AF-A0A1Q3G2T0-F1
#
_cell.length_a   1.000
_cell.length_b   1.000
_cell.length_c   1.000
_cell.angle_alpha   90.00
_cell.angle_beta   90.00
_cell.angle_gamma   90.00
#
_symmetry.space_group_name_H-M   'P 1'
#
loop_
_entity.id
_entity.type
_entity.pdbx_description
1 polymer ?
#
loop_
_entity_poly.entity_id
_entity_poly.type
_entity_poly.pdbx_seq_one_letter_code
_entity_poly.pdbx_strand_id
1 'polypeptide(L)'
;MPFISKDWRSPGEAWVKTDEGWEKLKVLECVKRKRCISECSSSSDTEIDNENSDTEIPPHCHITLKCTREIAGFNGLGEAVRRLDFRSSVRDGRRFNYVCALLRLLVSGKGITSLPGGAQRLLLQMLEEVATYVSDSQQNINVLRGLVQQLRSLVNQENQKCWGKPLGSQSLWEGHVQTIQRIQNIASQIQIREPGPNIRPKLHDLPEECVREIILKLTDYKDLESSASAWSLMAALISEQRVWRELSHYHFTKQQIDVILDKMCLQDTKERHRNWQAIYHALRKMYGVPEELQYAEILAFCRLCRCLFWPSAGHPCIVDQDPDIRQRIREAGNSESVETQPVPPAQFLKYFSL
;
A
#
# COMPACT_ATOMS: atom_id res chain seq x y z
N MET A 1 -23.14 -6.76 -7.91
CA MET A 1 -21.89 -7.54 -8.06
C MET A 1 -21.30 -7.73 -6.67
N PRO A 2 -20.88 -8.94 -6.27
CA PRO A 2 -20.22 -9.13 -4.98
C PRO A 2 -18.82 -8.49 -5.04
N PHE A 3 -18.51 -7.61 -4.09
CA PHE A 3 -17.17 -7.08 -3.90
C PHE A 3 -16.29 -8.21 -3.36
N ILE A 4 -15.32 -8.67 -4.15
CA ILE A 4 -14.40 -9.77 -3.80
C ILE A 4 -13.09 -9.25 -3.18
N SER A 5 -12.87 -7.93 -3.10
CA SER A 5 -11.73 -7.35 -2.39
C SER A 5 -12.00 -7.17 -0.90
N LYS A 6 -10.99 -7.45 -0.05
CA LYS A 6 -11.00 -7.08 1.38
C LYS A 6 -11.19 -5.57 1.59
N ASP A 7 -10.81 -4.77 0.60
CA ASP A 7 -11.05 -3.33 0.57
C ASP A 7 -12.27 -2.99 -0.29
N TRP A 8 -13.36 -2.59 0.37
CA TRP A 8 -14.61 -2.14 -0.27
C TRP A 8 -14.50 -0.73 -0.88
N ARG A 9 -13.45 0.03 -0.54
CA ARG A 9 -13.16 1.36 -1.10
C ARG A 9 -12.45 1.26 -2.44
N SER A 10 -11.91 0.07 -2.77
CA SER A 10 -11.58 -0.24 -4.15
C SER A 10 -12.86 -0.06 -4.97
N PRO A 11 -12.85 0.61 -6.13
CA PRO A 11 -14.06 0.93 -6.92
C PRO A 11 -14.79 -0.29 -7.51
N GLY A 12 -14.64 -1.47 -6.90
CA GLY A 12 -14.96 -2.76 -7.45
C GLY A 12 -13.94 -3.18 -8.50
N GLU A 13 -14.17 -4.35 -9.06
CA GLU A 13 -13.58 -4.73 -10.33
C GLU A 13 -14.57 -4.31 -11.41
N ALA A 14 -14.23 -3.32 -12.23
CA ALA A 14 -15.01 -3.01 -13.42
C ALA A 14 -14.78 -4.14 -14.44
N TRP A 15 -15.86 -4.74 -14.95
CA TRP A 15 -15.79 -5.77 -15.97
C TRP A 15 -16.22 -5.17 -17.31
N VAL A 16 -15.41 -5.39 -18.33
CA VAL A 16 -15.70 -5.00 -19.71
C VAL A 16 -15.96 -6.27 -20.49
N LYS A 17 -17.02 -6.26 -21.31
CA LYS A 17 -17.30 -7.34 -22.23
C LYS A 17 -16.34 -7.25 -23.42
N THR A 18 -15.45 -8.22 -23.56
CA THR A 18 -14.55 -8.42 -24.71
C THR A 18 -15.16 -9.48 -25.64
N ASP A 19 -14.55 -9.66 -26.82
CA ASP A 19 -14.98 -10.66 -27.79
C ASP A 19 -14.81 -12.11 -27.25
N GLU A 20 -13.91 -12.30 -26.28
CA GLU A 20 -13.60 -13.56 -25.58
C GLU A 20 -14.44 -13.76 -24.30
N GLY A 21 -15.24 -12.76 -23.87
CA GLY A 21 -16.09 -12.87 -22.69
C GLY A 21 -16.14 -11.63 -21.82
N TRP A 22 -16.13 -11.80 -20.50
CA TRP A 22 -16.03 -10.69 -19.54
C TRP A 22 -14.63 -10.64 -18.97
N GLU A 23 -13.95 -9.52 -19.14
CA GLU A 23 -12.61 -9.30 -18.61
C GLU A 23 -12.58 -8.12 -17.64
N LYS A 24 -11.65 -8.18 -16.68
CA LYS A 24 -11.48 -7.09 -15.72
C LYS A 24 -10.80 -5.90 -16.41
N LEU A 25 -11.40 -4.71 -16.33
CA LEU A 25 -10.90 -3.47 -16.90
C LEU A 25 -9.43 -3.20 -16.51
N LYS A 26 -9.04 -3.50 -15.27
CA LYS A 26 -7.67 -3.34 -14.77
C LYS A 26 -6.66 -4.25 -15.50
N VAL A 27 -7.08 -5.45 -15.93
CA VAL A 27 -6.24 -6.36 -16.72
C VAL A 27 -6.06 -5.79 -18.13
N LEU A 28 -7.15 -5.30 -18.75
CA LEU A 28 -7.11 -4.66 -20.07
C LEU A 28 -6.26 -3.39 -20.10
N GLU A 29 -6.32 -2.55 -19.05
CA GLU A 29 -5.45 -1.37 -18.93
C GLU A 29 -3.97 -1.73 -18.74
N CYS A 30 -3.69 -2.83 -18.05
CA CYS A 30 -2.33 -3.35 -17.89
C CYS A 30 -1.78 -3.88 -19.24
N VAL A 31 -2.59 -4.62 -19.99
CA VAL A 31 -2.23 -5.16 -21.32
C VAL A 31 -2.03 -4.04 -22.35
N LYS A 32 -2.92 -3.02 -22.38
CA LYS A 32 -2.75 -1.86 -23.27
C LYS A 32 -1.46 -1.08 -22.98
N ARG A 33 -1.01 -1.02 -21.72
CA ARG A 33 0.22 -0.32 -21.34
C ARG A 33 1.49 -1.13 -21.58
N LYS A 34 1.45 -2.46 -21.58
CA LYS A 34 2.57 -3.31 -22.03
C LYS A 34 2.99 -2.99 -23.47
N ARG A 35 2.03 -2.69 -24.36
CA ARG A 35 2.32 -2.18 -25.72
C ARG A 35 3.03 -0.82 -25.72
N CYS A 36 2.61 0.12 -24.87
CA CYS A 36 3.23 1.44 -24.82
C CYS A 36 4.65 1.46 -24.21
N ILE A 37 4.99 0.50 -23.34
CA ILE A 37 6.36 0.34 -22.79
C ILE A 37 7.31 -0.24 -23.85
N SER A 38 6.81 -1.13 -24.70
CA SER A 38 7.55 -1.64 -25.86
C SER A 38 7.93 -0.53 -26.85
N GLU A 39 7.11 0.52 -26.98
CA GLU A 39 7.32 1.61 -27.94
C GLU A 39 8.27 2.71 -27.44
N CYS A 40 8.51 2.83 -26.12
CA CYS A 40 9.41 3.85 -25.57
C CYS A 40 10.83 3.33 -25.23
N SER A 41 11.11 2.06 -25.55
CA SER A 41 12.41 1.41 -25.31
C SER A 41 13.30 1.35 -26.55
N SER A 42 12.86 1.86 -27.70
CA SER A 42 13.64 1.89 -28.94
C SER A 42 14.53 3.15 -29.02
N SER A 43 15.61 3.18 -28.26
CA SER A 43 16.82 3.87 -28.72
C SER A 43 18.07 3.19 -28.16
N SER A 44 18.81 2.56 -29.09
CA SER A 44 20.19 1.99 -29.00
C SER A 44 20.37 0.84 -27.99
N ASP A 45 20.82 -0.38 -28.31
CA ASP A 45 21.64 -0.90 -29.41
C ASP A 45 21.32 -2.38 -29.75
N THR A 46 21.64 -2.75 -31.00
CA THR A 46 21.78 -4.06 -31.67
C THR A 46 21.68 -5.39 -30.91
N GLU A 47 20.71 -6.20 -31.38
CA GLU A 47 20.71 -7.66 -31.72
C GLU A 47 21.26 -8.72 -30.73
N ILE A 48 20.38 -9.63 -30.31
CA ILE A 48 20.28 -11.03 -30.79
C ILE A 48 18.88 -11.53 -30.42
N ASP A 49 18.06 -11.80 -31.44
CA ASP A 49 16.78 -12.49 -31.33
C ASP A 49 16.99 -13.92 -30.87
N ASN A 50 16.34 -14.29 -29.76
CA ASN A 50 16.03 -15.68 -29.45
C ASN A 50 14.53 -15.75 -29.20
N GLU A 51 13.81 -16.25 -30.20
CA GLU A 51 12.43 -16.70 -30.09
C GLU A 51 12.35 -17.82 -29.05
N ASN A 52 12.10 -17.47 -27.79
CA ASN A 52 11.73 -18.42 -26.76
C ASN A 52 10.44 -17.91 -26.13
N SER A 53 9.41 -18.76 -26.17
CA SER A 53 8.12 -18.60 -25.49
C SER A 53 8.22 -17.73 -24.24
N ASP A 54 7.68 -16.51 -24.30
CA ASP A 54 7.64 -15.55 -23.19
C ASP A 54 6.80 -16.11 -22.03
N THR A 55 7.36 -17.02 -21.26
CA THR A 55 6.93 -17.24 -19.88
C THR A 55 7.26 -15.97 -19.11
N GLU A 56 6.32 -15.02 -19.11
CA GLU A 56 6.43 -13.78 -18.33
C GLU A 56 6.76 -14.11 -16.87
N ILE A 57 8.01 -13.86 -16.47
CA ILE A 57 8.45 -14.13 -15.10
C ILE A 57 7.81 -13.06 -14.20
N PRO A 58 7.07 -13.48 -13.15
CA PRO A 58 6.37 -12.52 -12.30
C PRO A 58 7.34 -11.64 -11.51
N PRO A 59 6.96 -10.39 -11.16
CA PRO A 59 7.80 -9.48 -10.38
C PRO A 59 8.20 -10.08 -9.02
N HIS A 60 9.50 -10.36 -8.84
CA HIS A 60 10.06 -10.97 -7.65
C HIS A 60 11.47 -10.45 -7.37
N CYS A 61 11.89 -10.46 -6.10
CA CYS A 61 13.23 -10.04 -5.70
C CYS A 61 13.84 -11.03 -4.71
N HIS A 62 14.96 -11.66 -5.08
CA HIS A 62 15.72 -12.50 -4.15
C HIS A 62 16.43 -11.64 -3.10
N ILE A 63 16.28 -12.05 -1.84
CA ILE A 63 16.84 -11.38 -0.67
C ILE A 63 17.93 -12.25 -0.06
N THR A 64 19.12 -11.67 0.08
CA THR A 64 20.21 -12.29 0.83
C THR A 64 20.02 -12.00 2.32
N LEU A 65 19.81 -13.05 3.13
CA LEU A 65 19.57 -12.94 4.57
C LEU A 65 20.85 -12.95 5.42
N LYS A 66 21.94 -13.53 4.92
CA LYS A 66 23.21 -13.66 5.65
C LYS A 66 24.37 -13.37 4.70
N CYS A 67 25.25 -12.46 5.08
CA CYS A 67 26.55 -12.31 4.43
C CYS A 67 27.46 -13.44 4.93
N THR A 68 28.08 -14.17 4.01
CA THR A 68 29.15 -15.13 4.32
C THR A 68 30.46 -14.62 3.73
N ARG A 69 31.59 -15.23 4.10
CA ARG A 69 32.90 -14.87 3.54
C ARG A 69 32.95 -15.00 2.01
N GLU A 70 32.11 -15.85 1.43
CA GLU A 70 32.01 -16.09 -0.02
C GLU A 70 30.83 -15.37 -0.68
N ILE A 71 29.84 -14.93 0.11
CA ILE A 71 28.64 -14.23 -0.38
C ILE A 71 28.58 -12.85 0.29
N ALA A 72 29.18 -11.85 -0.36
CA ALA A 72 28.98 -10.44 -0.05
C ALA A 72 27.64 -9.97 -0.63
N GLY A 73 26.53 -10.36 0.00
CA GLY A 73 25.20 -9.97 -0.47
C GLY A 73 24.72 -8.68 0.17
N PHE A 74 24.85 -7.56 -0.52
CA PHE A 74 24.12 -6.34 -0.16
C PHE A 74 22.82 -6.30 -0.96
N ASN A 75 21.69 -6.22 -0.27
CA ASN A 75 20.41 -6.00 -0.94
C ASN A 75 20.30 -4.51 -1.27
N GLY A 76 20.23 -4.18 -2.55
CA GLY A 76 20.00 -2.80 -3.01
C GLY A 76 18.51 -2.46 -3.02
N LEU A 77 18.09 -1.47 -2.23
CA LEU A 77 16.68 -1.03 -2.20
C LEU A 77 16.16 -0.68 -3.60
N GLY A 78 16.94 0.08 -4.37
CA GLY A 78 16.55 0.49 -5.73
C GLY A 78 16.36 -0.70 -6.68
N GLU A 79 17.14 -1.76 -6.52
CA GLU A 79 17.00 -3.00 -7.31
C GLU A 79 15.72 -3.72 -6.94
N ALA A 80 15.47 -3.89 -5.64
CA ALA A 80 14.27 -4.58 -5.17
C ALA A 80 12.99 -3.86 -5.57
N VAL A 81 12.96 -2.53 -5.45
CA VAL A 81 11.82 -1.70 -5.86
C VAL A 81 11.54 -1.84 -7.37
N ARG A 82 12.59 -1.95 -8.20
CA ARG A 82 12.44 -2.18 -9.64
C ARG A 82 11.96 -3.59 -9.96
N ARG A 83 12.59 -4.61 -9.37
CA ARG A 83 12.25 -6.03 -9.62
C ARG A 83 10.86 -6.42 -9.14
N LEU A 84 10.37 -5.77 -8.09
CA LEU A 84 9.01 -5.93 -7.57
C LEU A 84 8.00 -5.02 -8.27
N ASP A 85 8.43 -4.25 -9.29
CA ASP A 85 7.59 -3.37 -10.09
C ASP A 85 6.69 -2.45 -9.25
N PHE A 86 7.30 -1.76 -8.28
CA PHE A 86 6.56 -0.85 -7.40
C PHE A 86 5.93 0.32 -8.17
N ARG A 87 6.58 0.76 -9.25
CA ARG A 87 6.07 1.87 -10.07
C ARG A 87 4.74 1.52 -10.70
N SER A 88 4.60 0.36 -11.34
CA SER A 88 3.30 -0.06 -11.89
C SER A 88 2.32 -0.43 -10.77
N SER A 89 2.82 -0.94 -9.64
CA SER A 89 2.02 -1.25 -8.45
C SER A 89 1.35 -0.03 -7.81
N VAL A 90 1.83 1.20 -8.07
CA VAL A 90 1.10 2.43 -7.70
C VAL A 90 -0.26 2.48 -8.36
N ARG A 91 -0.40 2.02 -9.60
CA ARG A 91 -1.67 2.05 -10.32
C ARG A 91 -2.62 0.91 -9.93
N ASP A 92 -2.13 -0.07 -9.16
CA ASP A 92 -2.97 -1.11 -8.58
C ASP A 92 -3.54 -0.66 -7.24
N GLY A 93 -4.86 -0.44 -7.20
CA GLY A 93 -5.55 -0.06 -5.97
C GLY A 93 -5.35 -1.03 -4.78
N ARG A 94 -5.01 -2.31 -5.02
CA ARG A 94 -4.73 -3.26 -3.93
C ARG A 94 -3.38 -3.01 -3.27
N ARG A 95 -2.40 -2.56 -4.04
CA ARG A 95 -1.00 -2.34 -3.63
C ARG A 95 -0.72 -0.88 -3.31
N PHE A 96 -1.53 0.05 -3.81
CA PHE A 96 -1.36 1.51 -3.67
C PHE A 96 -1.07 1.95 -2.22
N ASN A 97 -1.86 1.48 -1.25
CA ASN A 97 -1.68 1.86 0.15
C ASN A 97 -0.38 1.31 0.74
N TYR A 98 0.04 0.12 0.33
CA TYR A 98 1.33 -0.46 0.72
C TYR A 98 2.49 0.39 0.18
N VAL A 99 2.45 0.72 -1.12
CA VAL A 99 3.47 1.56 -1.76
C VAL A 99 3.54 2.94 -1.12
N CYS A 100 2.40 3.57 -0.85
CA CYS A 100 2.35 4.86 -0.17
C CYS A 100 2.89 4.80 1.26
N ALA A 101 2.60 3.74 2.02
CA ALA A 101 3.17 3.55 3.35
C ALA A 101 4.69 3.38 3.30
N LEU A 102 5.21 2.62 2.34
CA LEU A 102 6.65 2.50 2.10
C LEU A 102 7.29 3.85 1.78
N LEU A 103 6.68 4.62 0.87
CA LEU A 103 7.15 5.96 0.51
C LEU A 103 7.17 6.91 1.73
N ARG A 104 6.13 6.88 2.57
CA ARG A 104 6.10 7.68 3.81
C ARG A 104 7.24 7.32 4.74
N LEU A 105 7.53 6.03 4.93
CA LEU A 105 8.64 5.59 5.78
C LEU A 105 10.00 6.08 5.24
N LEU A 106 10.20 5.99 3.93
CA LEU A 106 11.43 6.42 3.27
C LEU A 106 11.62 7.95 3.29
N VAL A 107 10.53 8.72 3.19
CA VAL A 107 10.59 10.19 3.30
C VAL A 107 10.72 10.65 4.75
N SER A 108 10.06 9.99 5.72
CA SER A 108 10.00 10.44 7.13
C SER A 108 11.18 9.99 7.98
N GLY A 109 11.88 8.91 7.61
CA GLY A 109 12.98 8.33 8.39
C GLY A 109 14.26 9.17 8.34
N LYS A 110 15.36 8.57 7.86
CA LYS A 110 16.63 9.30 7.62
C LYS A 110 16.55 10.30 6.45
N GLY A 111 15.36 10.46 5.84
CA GLY A 111 15.11 11.29 4.67
C GLY A 111 15.62 10.68 3.36
N ILE A 112 15.11 11.17 2.23
CA ILE A 112 15.59 10.78 0.88
C ILE A 112 17.09 11.02 0.71
N THR A 113 17.65 12.04 1.35
CA THR A 113 19.08 12.41 1.24
C THR A 113 20.03 11.35 1.80
N SER A 114 19.55 10.45 2.67
CA SER A 114 20.35 9.33 3.20
C SER A 114 20.54 8.18 2.20
N LEU A 115 19.73 8.13 1.14
CA LEU A 115 19.71 7.00 0.21
C LEU A 115 20.72 7.20 -0.93
N PRO A 116 21.19 6.13 -1.59
CA PRO A 116 21.99 6.24 -2.80
C PRO A 116 21.25 7.01 -3.90
N GLY A 117 21.95 7.85 -4.68
CA GLY A 117 21.32 8.74 -5.67
C GLY A 117 20.39 8.03 -6.68
N GLY A 118 20.70 6.78 -7.06
CA GLY A 118 19.81 5.96 -7.89
C GLY A 118 18.48 5.63 -7.20
N ALA A 119 18.51 5.32 -5.90
CA ALA A 119 17.31 5.08 -5.10
C ALA A 119 16.52 6.38 -4.86
N GLN A 120 17.20 7.52 -4.67
CA GLN A 120 16.56 8.84 -4.58
C GLN A 120 15.71 9.14 -5.83
N ARG A 121 16.31 8.97 -7.02
CA ARG A 121 15.63 9.15 -8.31
C ARG A 121 14.42 8.23 -8.46
N LEU A 122 14.59 6.94 -8.15
CA LEU A 122 13.51 5.97 -8.24
C LEU A 122 12.33 6.31 -7.31
N LEU A 123 12.63 6.77 -6.09
CA LEU A 123 11.59 7.17 -5.14
C LEU A 123 10.81 8.40 -5.59
N LEU A 124 11.50 9.42 -6.11
CA LEU A 124 10.82 10.61 -6.64
C LEU A 124 9.98 10.28 -7.88
N GLN A 125 10.45 9.38 -8.74
CA GLN A 125 9.65 8.86 -9.86
C GLN A 125 8.38 8.14 -9.38
N MET A 126 8.48 7.31 -8.33
CA MET A 126 7.29 6.68 -7.74
C MET A 126 6.34 7.69 -7.09
N LEU A 127 6.86 8.73 -6.44
CA LEU A 127 6.05 9.81 -5.86
C LEU A 127 5.33 10.63 -6.95
N GLU A 128 5.99 10.88 -8.07
CA GLU A 128 5.39 11.52 -9.25
C GLU A 128 4.30 10.63 -9.89
N GLU A 129 4.53 9.32 -9.93
CA GLU A 129 3.53 8.33 -10.35
C GLU A 129 2.31 8.34 -9.41
N VAL A 130 2.52 8.40 -8.08
CA VAL A 130 1.45 8.53 -7.08
C VAL A 130 0.67 9.83 -7.30
N ALA A 131 1.35 10.95 -7.53
CA ALA A 131 0.70 12.23 -7.77
C ALA A 131 -0.19 12.20 -9.02
N THR A 132 0.34 11.62 -10.11
CA THR A 132 -0.38 11.45 -11.37
C THR A 132 -1.60 10.53 -11.19
N TYR A 133 -1.41 9.36 -10.57
CA TYR A 133 -2.51 8.42 -10.33
C TYR A 133 -3.61 9.00 -9.44
N VAL A 134 -3.26 9.72 -8.37
CA VAL A 134 -4.24 10.38 -7.47
C VAL A 134 -4.94 11.54 -8.18
N SER A 135 -4.25 12.26 -9.06
CA SER A 135 -4.84 13.28 -9.92
C SER A 135 -5.86 12.70 -10.90
N ASP A 136 -5.55 11.56 -11.52
CA ASP A 136 -6.44 10.94 -12.50
C ASP A 136 -7.64 10.25 -11.82
N SER A 137 -7.38 9.50 -10.74
CA SER A 137 -8.41 8.73 -10.03
C SER A 137 -9.27 9.56 -9.09
N GLN A 138 -8.78 10.73 -8.64
CA GLN A 138 -9.39 11.55 -7.59
C GLN A 138 -9.61 10.79 -6.27
N GLN A 139 -8.84 9.73 -6.03
CA GLN A 139 -8.90 8.90 -4.82
C GLN A 139 -7.66 9.12 -3.95
N ASN A 140 -7.79 8.87 -2.63
CA ASN A 140 -6.67 8.94 -1.69
C ASN A 140 -5.92 10.28 -1.66
N ILE A 141 -6.60 11.39 -1.91
CA ILE A 141 -6.01 12.75 -1.97
C ILE A 141 -5.25 13.09 -0.67
N ASN A 142 -5.78 12.67 0.48
CA ASN A 142 -5.15 12.89 1.78
C ASN A 142 -3.78 12.17 1.89
N VAL A 143 -3.63 11.02 1.24
CA VAL A 143 -2.36 10.27 1.20
C VAL A 143 -1.30 11.08 0.46
N LEU A 144 -1.65 11.60 -0.73
CA LEU A 144 -0.77 12.47 -1.52
C LEU A 144 -0.44 13.75 -0.76
N ARG A 145 -1.43 14.44 -0.19
CA ARG A 145 -1.21 15.67 0.60
C ARG A 145 -0.24 15.45 1.75
N GLY A 146 -0.37 14.33 2.47
CA GLY A 146 0.56 13.95 3.53
C GLY A 146 1.99 13.76 3.02
N LEU A 147 2.18 13.02 1.92
CA LEU A 147 3.49 12.82 1.29
C LEU A 147 4.10 14.15 0.80
N VAL A 148 3.30 15.00 0.17
CA VAL A 148 3.73 16.33 -0.29
C VAL A 148 4.18 17.22 0.86
N GLN A 149 3.45 17.20 1.98
CA GLN A 149 3.84 17.94 3.17
C GLN A 149 5.17 17.45 3.74
N GLN A 150 5.40 16.13 3.73
CA GLN A 150 6.68 15.54 4.17
C GLN A 150 7.84 15.92 3.24
N LEU A 151 7.64 15.92 1.92
CA LEU A 151 8.64 16.38 0.95
C LEU A 151 8.96 17.87 1.13
N ARG A 152 7.94 18.71 1.38
CA ARG A 152 8.13 20.13 1.69
C ARG A 152 8.94 20.32 2.96
N SER A 153 8.62 19.62 4.04
CA SER A 153 9.40 19.71 5.27
C SER A 153 10.84 19.28 5.06
N LEU A 154 11.08 18.25 4.25
CA LEU A 154 12.43 17.78 3.94
C LEU A 154 13.24 18.83 3.18
N VAL A 155 12.68 19.41 2.10
CA VAL A 155 13.35 20.48 1.34
C VAL A 155 13.63 21.68 2.24
N ASN A 156 12.68 22.08 3.09
CA ASN A 156 12.87 23.19 4.02
C ASN A 156 13.98 22.90 5.04
N GLN A 157 14.03 21.69 5.59
CA GLN A 157 15.09 21.28 6.53
C GLN A 157 16.46 21.28 5.87
N GLU A 158 16.60 20.76 4.65
CA GLU A 158 17.87 20.79 3.92
C GLU A 158 18.29 22.23 3.58
N ASN A 159 17.35 23.11 3.23
CA ASN A 159 17.65 24.53 2.94
C ASN A 159 18.03 25.33 4.20
N GLN A 160 17.58 24.93 5.39
CA GLN A 160 17.91 25.58 6.66
C GLN A 160 19.29 25.20 7.20
N LYS A 161 19.92 24.14 6.67
CA LYS A 161 21.29 23.77 7.06
C LYS A 161 22.27 24.83 6.56
N CYS A 162 22.79 25.62 7.50
CA CYS A 162 23.76 26.68 7.26
C CYS A 162 25.18 26.16 6.94
N TRP A 163 25.44 24.87 7.21
CA TRP A 163 26.71 24.19 6.90
C TRP A 163 26.43 22.82 6.29
N GLY A 164 27.10 22.53 5.18
CA GLY A 164 26.90 21.31 4.40
C GLY A 164 25.63 21.40 3.54
N LYS A 165 25.81 21.74 2.26
CA LYS A 165 24.82 21.40 1.23
C LYS A 165 24.52 19.88 1.33
N PRO A 166 23.34 19.40 0.90
CA PRO A 166 23.07 17.97 0.86
C PRO A 166 24.25 17.26 0.19
N LEU A 167 24.84 16.28 0.90
CA LEU A 167 26.03 15.56 0.46
C LEU A 167 25.70 14.86 -0.87
N GLY A 168 26.33 15.30 -1.97
CA GLY A 168 26.08 14.75 -3.29
C GLY A 168 26.19 15.78 -4.42
N SER A 169 25.76 15.36 -5.61
CA SER A 169 25.75 16.20 -6.81
C SER A 169 24.72 17.33 -6.68
N GLN A 170 25.15 18.58 -6.86
CA GLN A 170 24.25 19.76 -6.83
C GLN A 170 23.20 19.68 -7.93
N SER A 171 23.58 19.27 -9.14
CA SER A 171 22.65 19.09 -10.26
C SER A 171 21.62 17.99 -10.00
N LEU A 172 22.01 16.91 -9.29
CA LEU A 172 21.07 15.88 -8.84
C LEU A 172 20.03 16.47 -7.87
N TRP A 173 20.49 17.24 -6.88
CA TRP A 173 19.60 17.87 -5.90
C TRP A 173 18.66 18.89 -6.54
N GLU A 174 19.15 19.72 -7.45
CA GLU A 174 18.32 20.65 -8.22
C GLU A 174 17.22 19.91 -9.00
N GLY A 175 17.57 18.79 -9.66
CA GLY A 175 16.59 17.92 -10.31
C GLY A 175 15.56 17.32 -9.33
N HIS A 176 15.98 17.00 -8.10
CA HIS A 176 15.08 16.53 -7.05
C HIS A 176 14.10 17.62 -6.61
N VAL A 177 14.59 18.83 -6.36
CA VAL A 177 13.75 19.99 -6.01
C VAL A 177 12.74 20.28 -7.13
N GLN A 178 13.16 20.24 -8.40
CA GLN A 178 12.25 20.41 -9.54
C GLN A 178 11.16 19.33 -9.59
N THR A 179 11.52 18.07 -9.36
CA THR A 179 10.55 16.97 -9.33
C THR A 179 9.55 17.13 -8.19
N ILE A 180 10.03 17.51 -7.00
CA ILE A 180 9.19 17.81 -5.84
C ILE A 180 8.24 18.99 -6.16
N GLN A 181 8.70 20.02 -6.86
CA GLN A 181 7.86 21.13 -7.29
C GLN A 181 6.76 20.69 -8.27
N ARG A 182 7.08 19.81 -9.25
CA ARG A 182 6.06 19.23 -10.15
C ARG A 182 4.99 18.46 -9.37
N ILE A 183 5.41 17.60 -8.45
CA ILE A 183 4.50 16.86 -7.57
C ILE A 183 3.59 17.80 -6.78
N GLN A 184 4.16 18.89 -6.24
CA GLN A 184 3.39 19.91 -5.53
C GLN A 184 2.37 20.62 -6.42
N ASN A 185 2.75 20.95 -7.65
CA ASN A 185 1.87 21.59 -8.62
C ASN A 185 0.71 20.67 -9.02
N ILE A 186 0.97 19.38 -9.24
CA ILE A 186 -0.10 18.39 -9.47
C ILE A 186 -1.04 18.35 -8.27
N ALA A 187 -0.50 18.21 -7.06
CA ALA A 187 -1.30 18.12 -5.84
C ALA A 187 -2.15 19.37 -5.55
N SER A 188 -1.67 20.57 -5.93
CA SER A 188 -2.42 21.82 -5.75
C SER A 188 -3.52 22.03 -6.78
N GLN A 189 -3.41 21.40 -7.96
CA GLN A 189 -4.40 21.48 -9.03
C GLN A 189 -5.57 20.50 -8.83
N ILE A 190 -5.43 19.52 -7.94
CA ILE A 190 -6.50 18.56 -7.62
C ILE A 190 -7.68 19.29 -6.97
N GLN A 191 -8.82 19.29 -7.66
CA GLN A 191 -10.08 19.81 -7.19
C GLN A 191 -11.10 18.68 -7.09
N ILE A 192 -11.65 18.48 -5.89
CA ILE A 192 -12.76 17.55 -5.66
C ILE A 192 -13.99 18.14 -6.34
N ARG A 193 -14.38 17.55 -7.48
CA ARG A 193 -15.57 17.98 -8.22
C ARG A 193 -16.81 17.39 -7.55
N GLU A 194 -17.75 18.23 -7.16
CA GLU A 194 -19.06 17.76 -6.74
C GLU A 194 -19.82 17.16 -7.93
N PRO A 195 -20.65 16.12 -7.71
CA PRO A 195 -21.64 15.73 -8.71
C PRO A 195 -22.47 16.95 -9.12
N GLY A 196 -22.74 17.10 -10.42
CA GLY A 196 -23.52 18.24 -10.93
C GLY A 196 -24.83 18.45 -10.17
N PRO A 197 -25.36 19.67 -10.09
CA PRO A 197 -26.46 20.04 -9.18
C PRO A 197 -27.74 19.21 -9.34
N ASN A 198 -27.94 18.65 -10.52
CA ASN A 198 -29.12 17.85 -10.89
C ASN A 198 -28.96 16.35 -10.60
N ILE A 199 -27.76 15.88 -10.23
CA ILE A 199 -27.50 14.46 -9.97
C ILE A 199 -28.01 14.13 -8.56
N ARG A 200 -28.95 13.18 -8.49
CA ARG A 200 -29.57 12.65 -7.28
C ARG A 200 -29.52 11.11 -7.30
N PRO A 201 -29.54 10.43 -6.14
CA PRO A 201 -29.52 11.00 -4.77
C PRO A 201 -28.12 11.51 -4.37
N LYS A 202 -28.06 12.57 -3.56
CA LYS A 202 -26.83 12.99 -2.87
C LYS A 202 -26.66 12.17 -1.59
N LEU A 203 -25.45 12.19 -1.02
CA LEU A 203 -25.16 11.52 0.25
C LEU A 203 -26.11 11.95 1.38
N HIS A 204 -26.48 13.23 1.43
CA HIS A 204 -27.41 13.78 2.42
C HIS A 204 -28.87 13.41 2.17
N ASP A 205 -29.19 12.88 0.98
CA ASP A 205 -30.54 12.41 0.64
C ASP A 205 -30.72 10.92 1.05
N LEU A 206 -29.67 10.25 1.52
CA LEU A 206 -29.75 8.84 1.93
C LEU A 206 -30.43 8.68 3.30
N PRO A 207 -31.25 7.63 3.49
CA PRO A 207 -31.77 7.25 4.81
C PRO A 207 -30.65 7.00 5.82
N GLU A 208 -30.94 7.26 7.10
CA GLU A 208 -29.99 7.12 8.19
C GLU A 208 -29.42 5.68 8.29
N GLU A 209 -30.23 4.67 8.01
CA GLU A 209 -29.83 3.26 7.99
C GLU A 209 -28.76 3.00 6.93
N CYS A 210 -28.89 3.61 5.74
CA CYS A 210 -27.88 3.51 4.68
C CYS A 210 -26.58 4.20 5.07
N VAL A 211 -26.66 5.38 5.69
CA VAL A 211 -25.47 6.11 6.17
C VAL A 211 -24.77 5.31 7.28
N ARG A 212 -25.53 4.68 8.18
CA ARG A 212 -25.00 3.80 9.23
C ARG A 212 -24.25 2.62 8.64
N GLU A 213 -24.78 1.96 7.60
CA GLU A 213 -24.06 0.89 6.91
C GLU A 213 -22.77 1.38 6.25
N ILE A 214 -22.76 2.58 5.64
CA ILE A 214 -21.53 3.20 5.11
C ILE A 214 -20.48 3.38 6.21
N ILE A 215 -20.90 3.91 7.37
CA ILE A 215 -20.03 4.12 8.54
C ILE A 215 -19.46 2.80 9.05
N LEU A 216 -20.29 1.74 9.15
CA LEU A 216 -19.86 0.41 9.61
C LEU A 216 -18.86 -0.26 8.66
N LYS A 217 -18.73 0.22 7.42
CA LYS A 217 -17.66 -0.24 6.52
C LYS A 217 -16.35 0.50 6.72
N LEU A 218 -16.31 1.67 7.36
CA LEU A 218 -15.06 2.38 7.59
C LEU A 218 -14.17 1.57 8.56
N THR A 219 -12.97 1.22 8.11
CA THR A 219 -12.02 0.37 8.85
C THR A 219 -10.97 1.17 9.61
N ASP A 220 -10.81 2.48 9.37
CA ASP A 220 -9.92 3.35 10.14
C ASP A 220 -10.74 4.28 11.04
N TYR A 221 -10.35 4.35 12.31
CA TYR A 221 -10.97 5.27 13.27
C TYR A 221 -10.76 6.74 12.90
N LYS A 222 -9.66 7.07 12.20
CA LYS A 222 -9.42 8.46 11.74
C LYS A 222 -10.43 8.88 10.68
N ASP A 223 -10.86 7.94 9.84
CA ASP A 223 -11.91 8.18 8.86
C ASP A 223 -13.26 8.38 9.55
N LEU A 224 -13.53 7.67 10.66
CA LEU A 224 -14.70 7.92 11.50
C LEU A 224 -14.65 9.33 12.11
N GLU A 225 -13.56 9.70 12.78
CA GLU A 225 -13.40 11.03 13.38
C GLU A 225 -13.53 12.16 12.35
N SER A 226 -12.95 11.97 11.16
CA SER A 226 -13.07 12.93 10.05
C SER A 226 -14.51 13.01 9.51
N SER A 227 -15.21 11.87 9.40
CA SER A 227 -16.61 11.82 8.96
C SER A 227 -17.54 12.49 9.96
N ALA A 228 -17.32 12.27 11.27
CA ALA A 228 -18.06 12.94 12.33
C ALA A 228 -17.83 14.46 12.31
N SER A 229 -16.61 14.90 12.02
CA SER A 229 -16.28 16.33 11.89
C SER A 229 -16.93 16.98 10.66
N ALA A 230 -17.18 16.19 9.61
CA ALA A 230 -17.71 16.69 8.34
C ALA A 230 -19.24 16.81 8.32
N TRP A 231 -19.97 15.94 9.02
CA TRP A 231 -21.43 15.91 8.97
C TRP A 231 -22.06 15.47 10.30
N SER A 232 -23.02 16.26 10.80
CA SER A 232 -23.70 16.04 12.08
C SER A 232 -24.44 14.71 12.18
N LEU A 233 -25.04 14.21 11.10
CA LEU A 233 -25.68 12.89 11.12
C LEU A 233 -24.65 11.79 11.32
N MET A 234 -23.52 11.84 10.59
CA MET A 234 -22.41 10.90 10.80
C MET A 234 -21.85 11.03 12.22
N ALA A 235 -21.77 12.23 12.80
CA ALA A 235 -21.34 12.42 14.18
C ALA A 235 -22.26 11.72 15.20
N ALA A 236 -23.58 11.85 15.03
CA ALA A 236 -24.57 11.17 15.87
C ALA A 236 -24.44 9.64 15.75
N LEU A 237 -24.34 9.12 14.52
CA LEU A 237 -24.19 7.70 14.25
C LEU A 237 -22.87 7.11 14.77
N ILE A 238 -21.76 7.83 14.64
CA ILE A 238 -20.44 7.39 15.11
C ILE A 238 -20.37 7.38 16.64
N SER A 239 -21.21 8.17 17.31
CA SER A 239 -21.34 8.14 18.77
C SER A 239 -22.01 6.85 19.28
N GLU A 240 -22.65 6.08 18.40
CA GLU A 240 -23.22 4.77 18.75
C GLU A 240 -22.13 3.76 19.09
N GLN A 241 -22.27 3.10 20.24
CA GLN A 241 -21.30 2.10 20.71
C GLN A 241 -21.21 0.87 19.79
N ARG A 242 -22.24 0.62 18.98
CA ARG A 242 -22.21 -0.43 17.95
C ARG A 242 -21.08 -0.21 16.95
N VAL A 243 -20.84 1.01 16.48
CA VAL A 243 -19.79 1.32 15.49
C VAL A 243 -18.43 0.92 16.03
N TRP A 244 -18.13 1.34 17.26
CA TRP A 244 -16.85 1.04 17.92
C TRP A 244 -16.70 -0.43 18.29
N ARG A 245 -17.79 -1.12 18.59
CA ARG A 245 -17.79 -2.57 18.80
C ARG A 245 -17.41 -3.32 17.54
N GLU A 246 -18.07 -3.04 16.42
CA GLU A 246 -17.76 -3.70 15.15
C GLU A 246 -16.33 -3.38 14.70
N LEU A 247 -15.89 -2.14 14.87
CA LEU A 247 -14.50 -1.75 14.62
C LEU A 247 -13.51 -2.50 15.52
N SER A 248 -13.83 -2.69 16.80
CA SER A 248 -12.99 -3.47 17.73
C SER A 248 -12.90 -4.93 17.31
N HIS A 249 -14.01 -5.57 16.96
CA HIS A 249 -14.02 -6.95 16.50
C HIS A 249 -13.34 -7.14 15.13
N TYR A 250 -13.35 -6.11 14.28
CA TYR A 250 -12.63 -6.15 13.01
C TYR A 250 -11.11 -6.19 13.20
N HIS A 251 -10.58 -5.42 14.15
CA HIS A 251 -9.12 -5.26 14.34
C HIS A 251 -8.51 -6.19 15.39
N PHE A 252 -9.30 -6.65 16.37
CA PHE A 252 -8.77 -7.34 17.53
C PHE A 252 -9.41 -8.70 17.72
N THR A 253 -8.58 -9.65 18.13
CA THR A 253 -9.05 -11.00 18.50
C THR A 253 -9.87 -10.95 19.78
N LYS A 254 -10.74 -11.94 19.97
CA LYS A 254 -11.54 -12.08 21.19
C LYS A 254 -10.67 -12.08 22.46
N GLN A 255 -9.53 -12.77 22.42
CA GLN A 255 -8.58 -12.83 23.54
C GLN A 255 -8.03 -11.45 23.92
N GLN A 256 -7.64 -10.62 22.94
CA GLN A 256 -7.17 -9.26 23.19
C GLN A 256 -8.27 -8.38 23.79
N ILE A 257 -9.51 -8.54 23.32
CA ILE A 257 -10.68 -7.82 23.85
C ILE A 257 -10.94 -8.22 25.30
N ASP A 258 -10.95 -9.52 25.61
CA ASP A 258 -11.22 -10.03 26.96
C ASP A 258 -10.18 -9.50 27.98
N VAL A 259 -8.90 -9.43 27.60
CA VAL A 259 -7.85 -8.82 28.46
C VAL A 259 -8.12 -7.35 28.78
N ILE A 260 -8.62 -6.57 27.82
CA ILE A 260 -8.97 -5.17 28.06
C ILE A 260 -10.21 -5.04 28.93
N LEU A 261 -11.21 -5.90 28.73
CA LEU A 261 -12.43 -5.90 29.54
C LEU A 261 -12.12 -6.19 31.01
N ASP A 262 -11.26 -7.17 31.28
CA ASP A 262 -10.79 -7.48 32.63
C ASP A 262 -9.99 -6.33 33.23
N LYS A 263 -9.08 -5.72 32.46
CA LYS A 263 -8.28 -4.59 32.92
C LYS A 263 -9.11 -3.35 33.25
N MET A 264 -10.21 -3.13 32.53
CA MET A 264 -11.13 -2.01 32.75
C MET A 264 -12.24 -2.34 33.76
N CYS A 265 -12.22 -3.54 34.36
CA CYS A 265 -13.26 -4.05 35.26
C CYS A 265 -14.67 -4.06 34.63
N LEU A 266 -14.78 -4.19 33.30
CA LEU A 266 -16.05 -4.13 32.55
C LEU A 266 -16.69 -5.51 32.40
N GLN A 267 -16.86 -6.22 33.52
CA GLN A 267 -17.45 -7.56 33.51
C GLN A 267 -18.98 -7.53 33.35
N ASP A 268 -19.64 -6.43 33.74
CA ASP A 268 -21.07 -6.25 33.48
C ASP A 268 -21.32 -5.98 31.99
N THR A 269 -22.21 -6.79 31.39
CA THR A 269 -22.65 -6.63 30.01
C THR A 269 -23.16 -5.22 29.70
N LYS A 270 -23.91 -4.56 30.58
CA LYS A 270 -24.46 -3.21 30.34
C LYS A 270 -23.36 -2.15 30.29
N GLU A 271 -22.38 -2.21 31.18
CA GLU A 271 -21.26 -1.28 31.19
C GLU A 271 -20.35 -1.48 29.98
N ARG A 272 -20.12 -2.73 29.58
CA ARG A 272 -19.39 -3.06 28.34
C ARG A 272 -20.07 -2.44 27.12
N HIS A 273 -21.39 -2.57 26.98
CA HIS A 273 -22.11 -2.02 25.83
C HIS A 273 -22.09 -0.49 25.76
N ARG A 274 -21.79 0.21 26.86
CA ARG A 274 -21.72 1.67 26.92
C ARG A 274 -20.33 2.25 26.62
N ASN A 275 -19.28 1.43 26.60
CA ASN A 275 -17.89 1.89 26.62
C ASN A 275 -17.02 1.39 25.45
N TRP A 276 -17.62 0.91 24.36
CA TRP A 276 -16.88 0.35 23.22
C TRP A 276 -15.89 1.32 22.57
N GLN A 277 -16.19 2.62 22.55
CA GLN A 277 -15.24 3.63 22.07
C GLN A 277 -13.97 3.67 22.95
N ALA A 278 -14.14 3.66 24.26
CA ALA A 278 -13.02 3.64 25.21
C ALA A 278 -12.23 2.32 25.12
N ILE A 279 -12.94 1.20 25.00
CA ILE A 279 -12.35 -0.14 24.81
C ILE A 279 -11.50 -0.16 23.54
N TYR A 280 -12.01 0.35 22.42
CA TYR A 280 -11.26 0.42 21.16
C TYR A 280 -9.96 1.21 21.31
N HIS A 281 -10.00 2.39 21.92
CA HIS A 281 -8.80 3.20 22.12
C HIS A 281 -7.80 2.55 23.09
N ALA A 282 -8.27 1.81 24.09
CA ALA A 282 -7.42 1.03 24.98
C ALA A 282 -6.74 -0.15 24.24
N LEU A 283 -7.49 -0.89 23.42
CA LEU A 283 -6.97 -1.94 22.55
C LEU A 283 -5.91 -1.41 21.59
N ARG A 284 -6.22 -0.32 20.89
CA ARG A 284 -5.29 0.36 19.97
C ARG A 284 -4.01 0.79 20.67
N LYS A 285 -4.12 1.34 21.89
CA LYS A 285 -2.94 1.78 22.67
C LYS A 285 -2.06 0.60 23.11
N MET A 286 -2.66 -0.56 23.39
CA MET A 286 -1.95 -1.73 23.91
C MET A 286 -1.35 -2.61 22.81
N TYR A 287 -2.11 -2.85 21.73
CA TYR A 287 -1.76 -3.82 20.69
C TYR A 287 -1.42 -3.16 19.34
N GLY A 288 -1.66 -1.86 19.18
CA GLY A 288 -1.62 -1.21 17.87
C GLY A 288 -2.81 -1.59 16.99
N VAL A 289 -2.79 -1.22 15.71
CA VAL A 289 -3.74 -1.72 14.70
C VAL A 289 -2.98 -2.69 13.80
N PRO A 290 -3.46 -3.93 13.56
CA PRO A 290 -2.72 -4.89 12.74
C PRO A 290 -2.39 -4.34 11.35
N GLU A 291 -1.10 -4.31 11.01
CA GLU A 291 -0.64 -3.76 9.71
C GLU A 291 -1.15 -4.57 8.51
N GLU A 292 -1.38 -5.88 8.68
CA GLU A 292 -1.90 -6.77 7.64
C GLU A 292 -3.34 -6.41 7.19
N LEU A 293 -4.12 -5.79 8.07
CA LEU A 293 -5.48 -5.33 7.75
C LEU A 293 -5.50 -3.94 7.12
N GLN A 294 -4.37 -3.22 7.11
CA GLN A 294 -4.27 -1.88 6.54
C GLN A 294 -4.06 -1.93 5.02
N TYR A 295 -3.59 -3.06 4.48
CA TYR A 295 -3.27 -3.22 3.07
C TYR A 295 -4.11 -4.33 2.45
N ALA A 296 -4.74 -4.03 1.31
CA ALA A 296 -5.51 -5.03 0.57
C ALA A 296 -4.61 -6.14 0.00
N GLU A 297 -3.37 -5.79 -0.34
CA GLU A 297 -2.30 -6.74 -0.67
C GLU A 297 -0.99 -6.33 0.00
N ILE A 298 -0.27 -7.33 0.51
CA ILE A 298 1.00 -7.20 1.21
C ILE A 298 2.04 -8.08 0.51
N LEU A 299 3.31 -7.64 0.48
CA LEU A 299 4.39 -8.48 -0.05
C LEU A 299 4.50 -9.77 0.77
N ALA A 300 4.83 -10.86 0.09
CA ALA A 300 5.13 -12.14 0.72
C ALA A 300 6.63 -12.45 0.59
N PHE A 301 7.22 -13.02 1.64
CA PHE A 301 8.56 -13.59 1.61
C PHE A 301 8.46 -15.11 1.60
N CYS A 302 8.92 -15.74 0.52
CA CYS A 302 9.03 -17.18 0.45
C CYS A 302 10.36 -17.65 1.05
N ARG A 303 10.29 -18.47 2.09
CA ARG A 303 11.47 -19.00 2.81
C ARG A 303 12.30 -19.98 1.96
N LEU A 304 11.71 -20.58 0.92
CA LEU A 304 12.33 -21.59 0.07
C LEU A 304 13.21 -20.95 -1.03
N CYS A 305 12.65 -20.08 -1.86
CA CYS A 305 13.40 -19.32 -2.88
C CYS A 305 14.14 -18.10 -2.31
N ARG A 306 13.85 -17.72 -1.06
CA ARG A 306 14.29 -16.46 -0.43
C ARG A 306 13.91 -15.23 -1.26
N CYS A 307 12.71 -15.23 -1.82
CA CYS A 307 12.26 -14.16 -2.70
C CYS A 307 11.04 -13.44 -2.13
N LEU A 308 11.06 -12.12 -2.26
CA LEU A 308 9.92 -11.25 -2.06
C LEU A 308 9.10 -11.19 -3.34
N PHE A 309 7.78 -11.13 -3.22
CA PHE A 309 6.87 -11.05 -4.36
C PHE A 309 5.48 -10.55 -3.95
N TRP A 310 4.69 -10.14 -4.94
CA TRP A 310 3.26 -9.86 -4.76
C TRP A 310 2.45 -11.16 -4.87
N PRO A 311 1.68 -11.57 -3.85
CA PRO A 311 0.91 -12.82 -3.89
C PRO A 311 0.03 -12.97 -5.13
N SER A 312 -0.58 -11.89 -5.63
CA SER A 312 -1.40 -11.91 -6.84
C SER A 312 -0.61 -12.05 -8.14
N ALA A 313 0.68 -11.71 -8.15
CA ALA A 313 1.55 -11.89 -9.30
C ALA A 313 2.25 -13.25 -9.31
N GLY A 314 2.43 -13.88 -8.15
CA GLY A 314 3.20 -15.12 -8.00
C GLY A 314 4.71 -14.88 -7.98
N HIS A 315 5.48 -15.98 -7.94
CA HIS A 315 6.95 -15.93 -7.91
C HIS A 315 7.56 -17.21 -8.52
N PRO A 316 8.81 -17.17 -8.99
CA PRO A 316 9.45 -18.33 -9.64
C PRO A 316 10.02 -19.31 -8.62
N CYS A 317 9.18 -19.92 -7.78
CA CYS A 317 9.62 -21.01 -6.92
C CYS A 317 9.50 -22.35 -7.62
N ILE A 318 10.56 -23.16 -7.54
CA ILE A 318 10.59 -24.54 -8.06
C ILE A 318 9.45 -25.38 -7.47
N VAL A 319 9.07 -25.12 -6.21
CA VAL A 319 7.95 -25.81 -5.52
C VAL A 319 6.58 -25.44 -6.09
N ASP A 320 6.47 -24.28 -6.75
CA ASP A 320 5.25 -23.89 -7.44
C ASP A 320 5.23 -24.38 -8.90
N GLN A 321 6.40 -24.70 -9.46
CA GLN A 321 6.56 -25.20 -10.82
C GLN A 321 6.39 -26.73 -10.91
N ASP A 322 6.68 -27.48 -9.84
CA ASP A 322 6.59 -28.94 -9.81
C ASP A 322 5.71 -29.45 -8.62
N PRO A 323 4.53 -30.04 -8.90
CA PRO A 323 3.63 -30.55 -7.86
C PRO A 323 4.21 -31.74 -7.08
N ASP A 324 5.12 -32.53 -7.67
CA ASP A 324 5.74 -33.69 -7.01
C ASP A 324 6.71 -33.23 -5.92
N ILE A 325 7.47 -32.16 -6.20
CA ILE A 325 8.36 -31.52 -5.21
C ILE A 325 7.53 -30.95 -4.06
N ARG A 326 6.40 -30.31 -4.35
CA ARG A 326 5.48 -29.79 -3.34
C ARG A 326 4.89 -30.90 -2.46
N GLN A 327 4.58 -32.05 -3.05
CA GLN A 327 4.09 -33.21 -2.30
C GLN A 327 5.18 -33.80 -1.39
N ARG A 328 6.40 -33.97 -1.89
CA ARG A 328 7.54 -34.46 -1.09
C ARG A 328 7.86 -33.56 0.10
N ILE A 329 7.77 -32.23 -0.05
CA ILE A 329 7.98 -31.28 1.06
C ILE A 329 6.88 -31.40 2.12
N ARG A 330 5.63 -31.66 1.70
CA ARG A 330 4.50 -31.88 2.62
C ARG A 330 4.62 -33.21 3.37
N GLU A 331 5.05 -34.27 2.70
CA GLU A 331 5.25 -35.60 3.27
C GLU A 331 6.42 -35.65 4.25
N ALA A 332 7.45 -34.81 4.06
CA ALA A 332 8.60 -34.70 4.96
C ALA A 332 8.28 -34.04 6.33
N GLY A 333 7.00 -33.93 6.72
CA GLY A 333 6.58 -33.31 8.00
C GLY A 333 6.82 -31.80 8.08
N ASN A 334 7.19 -31.19 6.95
CA ASN A 334 7.63 -29.80 6.88
C ASN A 334 6.51 -28.88 6.37
N SER A 335 5.25 -29.18 6.72
CA SER A 335 4.07 -28.42 6.28
C SER A 335 4.12 -26.94 6.68
N GLU A 336 4.83 -26.59 7.76
CA GLU A 336 5.09 -25.21 8.19
C GLU A 336 6.27 -24.54 7.46
N SER A 337 7.11 -25.29 6.74
CA SER A 337 8.30 -24.76 6.04
C SER A 337 8.01 -24.16 4.66
N VAL A 338 6.79 -24.37 4.14
CA VAL A 338 6.28 -23.72 2.91
C VAL A 338 5.74 -22.31 3.20
N GLU A 339 5.76 -21.86 4.46
CA GLU A 339 5.21 -20.57 4.90
C GLU A 339 5.84 -19.39 4.17
N THR A 340 5.08 -18.85 3.22
CA THR A 340 5.21 -17.46 2.81
C THR A 340 4.82 -16.58 4.00
N GLN A 341 5.68 -15.65 4.39
CA GLN A 341 5.38 -14.72 5.46
C GLN A 341 4.96 -13.35 4.89
N PRO A 342 3.91 -12.71 5.42
CA PRO A 342 3.60 -11.34 5.04
C PRO A 342 4.73 -10.40 5.48
N VAL A 343 5.05 -9.42 4.64
CA VAL A 343 6.13 -8.46 4.84
C VAL A 343 5.55 -7.04 4.80
N PRO A 344 5.24 -6.45 5.97
CA PRO A 344 4.79 -5.07 6.05
C PRO A 344 5.88 -4.08 5.58
N PRO A 345 5.53 -2.84 5.20
CA PRO A 345 6.48 -1.87 4.65
C PRO A 345 7.69 -1.61 5.57
N ALA A 346 7.49 -1.55 6.89
CA ALA A 346 8.58 -1.36 7.84
C ALA A 346 9.51 -2.58 7.91
N GLN A 347 8.97 -3.79 7.81
CA GLN A 347 9.77 -5.02 7.76
C GLN A 347 10.50 -5.16 6.43
N PHE A 348 9.89 -4.76 5.31
CA PHE A 348 10.52 -4.74 4.00
C PHE A 348 11.81 -3.92 4.04
N LEU A 349 11.79 -2.73 4.65
CA LEU A 349 12.97 -1.88 4.78
C LEU A 349 14.11 -2.52 5.60
N LYS A 350 13.81 -3.45 6.51
CA LYS A 350 14.85 -4.16 7.31
C LYS A 350 15.71 -5.11 6.48
N TYR A 351 15.27 -5.49 5.28
CA TYR A 351 16.10 -6.30 4.37
C TYR A 351 17.21 -5.50 3.68
N PHE A 352 17.19 -4.17 3.80
CA PHE A 352 18.12 -3.27 3.12
C PHE A 352 18.95 -2.48 4.13
N SER A 353 20.22 -2.25 3.81
CA SER A 353 21.07 -1.33 4.58
C SER A 353 20.78 0.11 4.11
N LEU A 354 20.07 0.88 4.94
CA LEU A 354 19.67 2.27 4.68
C LEU A 354 20.43 3.28 5.53
#